data_AF-A0AAE2PTU1-F1
#
_entry.id   AF-A0AAE2PTU1-F1
#
_cell.length_a   1.000
_cell.length_b   1.000
_cell.length_c   1.000
_cell.angle_alpha   90.00
_cell.angle_beta   90.00
_cell.angle_gamma   90.00
#
_symmetry.space_group_name_H-M   'P 1'
#
loop_
_entity.id
_entity.type
_entity.pdbx_description
1 polymer ?
#
loop_
_entity_poly.entity_id
_entity_poly.type
_entity_poly.pdbx_seq_one_letter_code
_entity_poly.pdbx_strand_id
1 'polypeptide(L)'
;MQVNQPKGGTAEATTTPLAVGDTVSYVAMSGGGREYRLSARNGVIVGIDGNVATLRAANGRTVIQPIDKLTLDGQPNALTRMLMGG
;
A
#
# COMPACT_ATOMS: atom_id res chain seq x y z
N MET A 1 -36.56 -17.94 17.46
CA MET A 1 -36.06 -17.09 16.36
C MET A 1 -34.55 -17.27 16.30
N GLN A 2 -34.05 -17.86 15.23
CA GLN A 2 -32.65 -18.26 15.08
C GLN A 2 -31.89 -17.14 14.36
N VAL A 3 -30.86 -16.61 15.01
CA VAL A 3 -30.02 -15.53 14.50
C VAL A 3 -28.86 -16.14 13.70
N ASN A 4 -28.89 -15.99 12.38
CA ASN A 4 -27.74 -16.26 11.54
C ASN A 4 -26.85 -15.01 11.56
N GLN A 5 -25.86 -14.97 12.46
CA GLN A 5 -24.75 -14.01 12.30
C GLN A 5 -24.01 -14.38 11.02
N PRO A 6 -23.84 -13.47 10.05
CA PRO A 6 -22.85 -13.69 9.01
C PRO A 6 -21.50 -13.75 9.73
N LYS A 7 -20.76 -14.85 9.50
CA LYS A 7 -19.33 -14.92 9.80
C LYS A 7 -18.70 -13.76 9.03
N GLY A 8 -18.49 -12.65 9.73
CA GLY A 8 -17.70 -11.54 9.23
C GLY A 8 -16.39 -12.15 8.77
N GLY A 9 -16.13 -12.07 7.47
CA GLY A 9 -14.90 -12.54 6.90
C GLY A 9 -13.76 -11.81 7.58
N THR A 10 -13.13 -12.47 8.55
CA THR A 10 -11.72 -12.28 8.81
C THR A 10 -11.02 -12.71 7.53
N ALA A 11 -11.01 -11.81 6.54
CA ALA A 11 -9.86 -11.72 5.68
C ALA A 11 -8.71 -11.37 6.63
N GLU A 12 -8.12 -12.42 7.21
CA GLU A 12 -6.81 -12.33 7.79
C GLU A 12 -5.98 -11.62 6.73
N ALA A 13 -5.62 -10.38 7.02
CA ALA A 13 -4.65 -9.68 6.23
C ALA A 13 -3.37 -10.51 6.42
N THR A 14 -3.11 -11.41 5.47
CA THR A 14 -1.82 -12.07 5.32
C THR A 14 -0.85 -10.98 4.88
N THR A 15 -0.56 -10.06 5.78
CA THR A 15 0.45 -9.03 5.64
C THR A 15 1.74 -9.78 5.86
N THR A 16 2.28 -10.35 4.79
CA THR A 16 3.66 -10.80 4.76
C THR A 16 4.51 -9.68 5.37
N PRO A 17 5.30 -9.96 6.42
CA PRO A 17 5.99 -8.91 7.15
C PRO A 17 6.95 -8.19 6.20
N LEU A 18 6.76 -6.88 6.06
CA LEU A 18 7.61 -6.02 5.24
C LEU A 18 8.97 -5.85 5.91
N ALA A 19 10.03 -5.99 5.14
CA ALA A 19 11.41 -5.89 5.59
C ALA A 19 12.21 -4.85 4.78
N VAL A 20 13.31 -4.38 5.36
CA VAL A 20 14.28 -3.56 4.63
C VAL A 20 14.86 -4.37 3.48
N GLY A 21 14.88 -3.80 2.28
CA GLY A 21 15.26 -4.47 1.03
C GLY A 21 14.07 -4.92 0.18
N ASP A 22 12.87 -5.00 0.76
CA ASP A 22 11.69 -5.39 -0.02
C ASP A 22 11.32 -4.33 -1.05
N THR A 23 10.94 -4.81 -2.24
CA THR A 23 10.30 -3.98 -3.25
C THR A 23 8.81 -3.91 -2.96
N VAL A 24 8.31 -2.69 -2.82
CA VAL A 24 6.91 -2.41 -2.53
C VAL A 24 6.36 -1.42 -3.53
N SER A 25 5.04 -1.45 -3.68
CA SER A 25 4.26 -0.44 -4.36
C SER A 25 3.46 0.40 -3.37
N TYR A 26 3.29 1.68 -3.69
CA TYR A 26 2.53 2.66 -2.92
C TYR A 26 1.78 3.59 -3.86
N VAL A 27 0.71 4.21 -3.37
CA VAL A 27 -0.07 5.19 -4.15
C VAL A 27 0.44 6.59 -3.85
N ALA A 28 0.82 7.31 -4.89
CA ALA A 28 1.20 8.71 -4.82
C ALA A 28 0.13 9.56 -5.51
N MET A 29 -0.27 10.64 -4.85
CA MET A 29 -1.09 11.69 -5.44
C MET A 29 -0.19 12.80 -5.98
N SER A 30 -0.49 13.27 -7.18
CA SER A 30 0.13 14.44 -7.79
C SER A 30 -0.94 15.32 -8.41
N GLY A 31 -0.88 16.63 -8.21
CA GLY A 31 -1.86 17.57 -8.76
C GLY A 31 -1.93 18.86 -7.95
N GLY A 32 -2.41 19.92 -8.60
CA GLY A 32 -2.60 21.24 -8.00
C GLY A 32 -3.58 22.05 -8.85
N GLY A 33 -4.53 22.72 -8.20
CA GLY A 33 -5.61 23.45 -8.87
C GLY A 33 -6.87 22.60 -9.05
N ARG A 34 -7.20 22.22 -10.29
CA ARG A 34 -8.48 21.59 -10.65
C ARG A 34 -8.45 20.06 -10.76
N GLU A 35 -7.27 19.46 -10.74
CA GLU A 35 -7.12 18.03 -11.00
C GLU A 35 -6.12 17.39 -10.04
N TYR A 36 -6.48 16.19 -9.59
CA TYR A 36 -5.62 15.29 -8.84
C TYR A 36 -5.46 13.99 -9.61
N ARG A 37 -4.23 13.53 -9.74
CA ARG A 37 -3.89 12.24 -10.34
C ARG A 37 -3.34 11.31 -9.28
N LEU A 38 -3.97 10.15 -9.14
CA LEU A 38 -3.45 9.03 -8.38
C LEU A 38 -2.56 8.18 -9.29
N SER A 39 -1.42 7.74 -8.76
CA SER A 39 -0.48 6.88 -9.47
C SER A 39 0.07 5.82 -8.52
N ALA A 40 0.10 4.56 -8.96
CA ALA A 40 0.88 3.54 -8.29
C ALA A 40 2.37 3.73 -8.64
N ARG A 41 3.24 3.65 -7.64
CA ARG A 41 4.69 3.78 -7.78
C ARG A 41 5.38 2.68 -7.01
N ASN A 42 6.57 2.30 -7.45
CA ASN A 42 7.40 1.29 -6.80
C ASN A 42 8.56 1.96 -6.05
N GLY A 43 9.01 1.32 -4.98
CA GLY A 43 10.18 1.73 -4.20
C GLY A 43 10.72 0.56 -3.38
N VAL A 44 11.97 0.68 -2.95
CA VAL A 44 12.62 -0.29 -2.07
C VAL A 44 12.61 0.25 -0.65
N ILE A 45 12.21 -0.55 0.33
CA ILE A 45 12.30 -0.17 1.75
C ILE A 45 13.77 -0.06 2.14
N VAL A 46 14.19 1.13 2.59
CA VAL A 46 15.56 1.39 3.08
C VAL A 46 15.63 1.59 4.59
N GLY A 47 14.49 1.73 5.26
CA GLY A 47 14.40 1.81 6.71
C GLY A 47 12.96 1.66 7.18
N ILE A 48 12.77 1.13 8.39
CA ILE A 48 11.48 1.01 9.05
C ILE A 48 11.63 1.60 10.45
N ASP A 49 10.76 2.54 10.79
CA ASP A 49 10.67 3.18 12.10
C ASP A 49 9.22 3.04 12.60
N GLY A 50 8.99 2.10 13.51
CA GLY A 50 7.66 1.77 14.02
C GLY A 50 6.68 1.42 12.89
N ASN A 51 5.66 2.27 12.69
CA ASN A 51 4.61 2.06 11.68
C ASN A 51 4.86 2.79 10.35
N VAL A 52 6.07 3.31 10.16
CA VAL A 52 6.45 4.12 8.99
C VAL A 52 7.67 3.50 8.33
N ALA A 53 7.63 3.42 7.00
CA ALA A 53 8.74 2.96 6.18
C ALA A 53 9.32 4.12 5.38
N THR A 54 10.64 4.16 5.31
CA THR A 54 11.39 5.01 4.40
C THR A 54 11.70 4.21 3.15
N LEU A 55 11.30 4.71 1.99
CA LEU A 55 11.45 4.09 0.69
C LEU A 55 12.45 4.86 -0.16
N ARG A 56 13.25 4.17 -0.95
CA ARG A 56 13.95 4.76 -2.09
C ARG A 56 13.16 4.50 -3.36
N ALA A 57 12.59 5.56 -3.93
CA ALA A 57 11.86 5.49 -5.18
C ALA A 57 12.80 5.28 -6.37
N ALA A 58 12.27 4.80 -7.50
CA ALA A 58 13.05 4.55 -8.71
C ALA A 58 13.78 5.79 -9.25
N ASN A 59 13.28 7.00 -8.96
CA ASN A 59 13.91 8.26 -9.33
C ASN A 59 15.00 8.72 -8.33
N GLY A 60 15.43 7.85 -7.41
CA GLY A 60 16.44 8.13 -6.39
C GLY A 60 15.94 8.95 -5.21
N ARG A 61 14.70 9.44 -5.21
CA ARG A 61 14.15 10.22 -4.09
C ARG A 61 13.77 9.32 -2.93
N THR A 62 13.95 9.83 -1.73
CA THR A 62 13.43 9.23 -0.51
C THR A 62 11.97 9.62 -0.32
N VAL A 63 11.13 8.64 0.00
CA VAL A 63 9.70 8.82 0.26
C VAL A 63 9.36 8.12 1.57
N ILE A 64 8.58 8.79 2.43
CA ILE A 64 8.12 8.23 3.69
C ILE A 64 6.67 7.80 3.51
N GLN A 65 6.34 6.57 3.87
CA GLN A 65 4.99 6.01 3.76
C GLN A 65 4.63 5.17 4.98
N PRO A 66 3.37 5.18 5.42
CA PRO A 66 2.89 4.22 6.42
C PRO A 66 2.99 2.79 5.88
N ILE A 67 3.36 1.84 6.75
CA ILE A 67 3.51 0.42 6.39
C ILE A 67 2.19 -0.15 5.83
N ASP A 68 1.05 0.24 6.41
CA ASP A 68 -0.30 -0.14 5.94
C ASP A 68 -0.62 0.29 4.49
N LYS A 69 0.08 1.32 3.96
CA LYS A 69 -0.11 1.82 2.60
C LYS A 69 0.84 1.18 1.59
N LEU A 70 1.68 0.27 2.03
CA LEU A 70 2.59 -0.47 1.18
C LEU A 70 1.97 -1.80 0.77
N THR A 71 2.34 -2.24 -0.41
CA THR A 71 1.95 -3.55 -0.93
C THR A 71 3.18 -4.18 -1.54
N LEU A 72 3.50 -5.42 -1.17
CA LEU A 72 4.63 -6.15 -1.75
C LEU A 72 4.50 -6.22 -3.27
N ASP A 73 5.65 -6.23 -3.95
CA ASP A 73 5.69 -6.46 -5.38
C ASP A 73 4.98 -7.79 -5.74
N GLY A 74 4.22 -7.77 -6.84
CA GLY A 74 3.38 -8.90 -7.26
C GLY A 74 1.98 -8.96 -6.61
N GLN A 75 1.69 -8.16 -5.59
CA GLN A 75 0.33 -8.04 -5.04
C GLN A 75 -0.42 -6.82 -5.62
N PRO A 76 -1.75 -6.92 -5.84
CA PRO A 76 -2.54 -5.78 -6.29
C PRO A 76 -2.53 -4.70 -5.21
N ASN A 77 -2.01 -3.52 -5.55
CA ASN A 77 -1.93 -2.37 -4.64
C ASN A 77 -3.29 -1.69 -4.45
N ALA A 78 -3.36 -0.72 -3.53
CA ALA A 78 -4.59 -0.04 -3.18
C ALA A 78 -5.32 0.60 -4.38
N LEU A 79 -4.59 1.16 -5.35
CA LEU A 79 -5.19 1.74 -6.56
C LEU A 79 -5.77 0.64 -7.46
N THR A 80 -5.04 -0.45 -7.67
CA THR A 80 -5.53 -1.60 -8.45
C THR A 80 -6.77 -2.23 -7.81
N ARG A 81 -6.78 -2.40 -6.47
CA ARG A 81 -7.93 -2.93 -5.73
C ARG A 81 -9.15 -2.02 -5.86
N MET A 82 -8.95 -0.69 -5.79
CA MET A 82 -10.02 0.30 -6.00
C MET A 82 -10.64 0.20 -7.39
N LEU A 83 -9.84 -0.04 -8.42
CA LEU A 83 -10.31 -0.17 -9.80
C LEU A 83 -10.98 -1.52 -10.10
N MET A 84 -10.62 -2.59 -9.38
CA MET A 84 -11.22 -3.92 -9.54
C MET A 84 -12.56 -4.09 -8.81
N GLY A 85 -12.80 -3.31 -7.74
CA GLY A 85 -14.01 -3.38 -6.93
C GLY A 85 -15.09 -2.36 -7.28
N GLY A 86 -14.97 -1.72 -8.45
CA GLY A 86 -15.95 -0.76 -8.99
C GLY A 86 -17.07 -1.42 -9.78
#